data_AF-A0A835D6A5-F1
#
_entry.id   AF-A0A835D6A5-F1
#
_cell.length_a   1.000
_cell.length_b   1.000
_cell.length_c   1.000
_cell.angle_alpha   90.00
_cell.angle_beta   90.00
_cell.angle_gamma   90.00
#
_symmetry.space_group_name_H-M   'P 1'
#
loop_
_entity.id
_entity.type
_entity.pdbx_description
1 polymer ?
#
loop_
_entity_poly.entity_id
_entity_poly.type
_entity_poly.pdbx_seq_one_letter_code
_entity_poly.pdbx_strand_id
1 'polypeptide(L)'
;MSYRAEYSMAIPLSKIVFPFRGHGYDTAQSRKAVSMPFSCQKSLFTGQLATRTPTVRRVSSKMDDSMSSIITELEKERENEEQEQEEEEESRTDRRSKRAVSDTWREILGQDDWVGLLDPIDPLLRSELIRYGEMAQACYDAFDFDPFSKYCGSCRFMRRKFFECQGMASYGYDVSRYLYATSNINLPNFFKKSRWSKVWSRNANWIGYVAVSNDETSTRLGRRDITIAWRGTVTRLEWIADLMDFLRPISSDKIPCPDPTVKVESGFLDVYTDKDENCRFCKYSAREQILTEVKRIIQQYPNEEMSITITGHSLGSALAMLSAYDIVETGLNVMEDGRDVPVCVFSFSGPRVGNVRFKDRLEALGVKVLRVVNVHDSVPKVPGILFNEHVPPVVQKFAEWLPWCYSHVGVELALDHKNSPFLKETGDPTCFHNLEAHLHLLDGYHGKGHRFVLASGRDPALVNKASDFLKDHYLVPPYWRQDENKGMIRNQEGRWIQPERPKLDDHPPDIHHHLRQLGLASDH
;
A
#
# COMPACT_ATOMS: atom_id res chain seq x y z
N MET A 1 26.94 54.72 20.30
CA MET A 1 26.73 53.48 21.09
C MET A 1 25.59 52.73 20.42
N SER A 2 25.86 51.81 19.49
CA SER A 2 26.21 50.38 19.68
C SER A 2 24.97 49.50 19.44
N TYR A 3 24.82 48.94 18.22
CA TYR A 3 24.87 47.49 17.87
C TYR A 3 23.64 46.68 18.36
N ARG A 4 23.01 45.75 17.62
CA ARG A 4 23.50 44.85 16.56
C ARG A 4 22.27 44.23 15.85
N ALA A 5 22.29 44.18 14.52
CA ALA A 5 21.46 43.26 13.74
C ALA A 5 22.17 41.91 13.69
N GLU A 6 21.50 40.82 14.07
CA GLU A 6 22.01 39.46 13.87
C GLU A 6 21.46 38.88 12.57
N TYR A 7 22.38 38.72 11.62
CA TYR A 7 22.24 37.91 10.42
C TYR A 7 22.20 36.43 10.82
N SER A 8 21.12 35.73 10.50
CA SER A 8 21.09 34.26 10.50
C SER A 8 21.74 33.76 9.21
N MET A 9 22.99 33.31 9.30
CA MET A 9 23.70 32.64 8.22
C MET A 9 23.10 31.25 7.98
N ALA A 10 22.46 31.07 6.82
CA ALA A 10 22.17 29.76 6.27
C ALA A 10 23.50 29.12 5.81
N ILE A 11 23.88 28.00 6.42
CA ILE A 11 25.00 27.17 5.97
C ILE A 11 24.40 26.05 5.09
N PRO A 12 24.75 25.96 3.79
CA PRO A 12 24.35 24.84 2.96
C PRO A 12 25.20 23.60 3.28
N LEU A 13 24.56 22.51 3.68
CA LEU A 13 25.18 21.19 3.83
C LEU A 13 25.39 20.56 2.44
N SER A 14 26.37 21.05 1.69
CA SER A 14 26.93 20.37 0.52
C SER A 14 28.38 19.98 0.82
N LYS A 15 28.56 18.87 1.55
CA LYS A 15 29.83 18.11 1.66
C LYS A 15 29.65 16.84 2.50
N ILE A 16 28.91 15.86 1.97
CA ILE A 16 29.09 14.45 2.35
C ILE A 16 29.34 13.69 1.05
N VAL A 17 30.59 13.30 0.85
CA VAL A 17 31.06 12.51 -0.29
C VAL A 17 30.89 11.04 0.09
N PHE A 18 29.93 10.35 -0.52
CA PHE A 18 29.88 8.88 -0.53
C PHE A 18 30.73 8.36 -1.71
N PRO A 19 31.56 7.31 -1.53
CA PRO A 19 32.40 6.81 -2.60
C PRO A 19 31.59 5.89 -3.52
N PHE A 20 31.00 6.44 -4.57
CA PHE A 20 30.47 5.64 -5.69
C PHE A 20 31.49 5.65 -6.84
N ARG A 21 32.15 4.51 -7.04
CA ARG A 21 32.94 4.20 -8.22
C ARG A 21 31.98 4.07 -9.40
N GLY A 22 31.98 5.07 -10.29
CA GLY A 22 31.31 4.98 -11.58
C GLY A 22 32.06 4.01 -12.50
N HIS A 23 31.38 2.96 -12.95
CA HIS A 23 31.75 2.27 -14.18
C HIS A 23 30.84 2.78 -15.29
N GLY A 24 31.44 3.55 -16.19
CA GLY A 24 30.84 3.92 -17.47
C GLY A 24 30.65 2.69 -18.33
N TYR A 25 29.51 2.66 -19.02
CA TYR A 25 29.23 1.70 -20.07
C TYR A 25 30.02 2.09 -21.32
N ASP A 26 31.10 1.36 -21.61
CA ASP A 26 31.69 1.32 -22.94
C ASP A 26 30.98 0.25 -23.78
N THR A 27 30.32 0.73 -24.83
CA THR A 27 29.92 -0.05 -26.01
C THR A 27 31.13 -0.75 -26.63
N ALA A 28 31.12 -2.08 -26.69
CA ALA A 28 32.03 -2.84 -27.54
C ALA A 28 31.30 -3.96 -28.29
N GLN A 29 31.56 -3.99 -29.59
CA GLN A 29 30.95 -4.80 -30.63
C GLN A 29 31.34 -6.29 -30.54
N SER A 30 30.43 -7.12 -31.06
CA SER A 30 30.61 -8.48 -31.56
C SER A 30 32.03 -8.83 -32.05
N ARG A 31 32.57 -9.97 -31.57
CA ARG A 31 32.99 -11.09 -32.44
C ARG A 31 33.53 -12.32 -31.68
N LYS A 32 33.10 -13.47 -32.21
CA LYS A 32 33.72 -14.82 -32.28
C LYS A 32 33.52 -15.80 -31.11
N ALA A 33 32.71 -16.80 -31.45
CA ALA A 33 32.63 -18.12 -30.85
C ALA A 33 33.98 -18.86 -30.83
N VAL A 34 34.24 -19.58 -29.74
CA VAL A 34 35.07 -20.78 -29.73
C VAL A 34 34.39 -21.80 -28.80
N SER A 35 33.98 -22.91 -29.40
CA SER A 35 33.55 -24.14 -28.74
C SER A 35 34.76 -25.00 -28.40
N MET A 36 34.75 -25.66 -27.24
CA MET A 36 35.51 -26.89 -27.00
C MET A 36 34.76 -27.77 -25.97
N PRO A 37 34.84 -29.11 -26.10
CA PRO A 37 33.88 -30.05 -25.51
C PRO A 37 34.34 -30.63 -24.16
N PHE A 38 33.37 -31.00 -23.31
CA PHE A 38 33.59 -31.86 -22.15
C PHE A 38 33.56 -33.33 -22.58
N SER A 39 34.65 -34.05 -22.28
CA SER A 39 34.75 -35.51 -22.36
C SER A 39 34.87 -36.08 -20.95
N CYS A 40 34.04 -37.09 -20.67
CA CYS A 40 34.05 -37.92 -19.48
C CYS A 40 34.86 -39.18 -19.78
N GLN A 41 35.81 -39.58 -18.90
CA GLN A 41 36.00 -40.99 -18.53
C GLN A 41 37.00 -41.20 -17.38
N LYS A 42 36.69 -42.27 -16.64
CA LYS A 42 37.27 -42.83 -15.40
C LYS A 42 38.62 -43.55 -15.64
N SER A 43 39.46 -43.63 -14.62
CA SER A 43 40.14 -44.88 -14.17
C SER A 43 40.89 -44.62 -12.84
N LEU A 44 40.55 -45.34 -11.77
CA LEU A 44 41.26 -46.50 -11.18
C LEU A 44 42.53 -46.14 -10.40
N PHE A 45 42.48 -46.27 -9.07
CA PHE A 45 43.61 -46.71 -8.27
C PHE A 45 43.15 -47.62 -7.12
N THR A 46 43.78 -48.78 -7.06
CA THR A 46 43.64 -49.87 -6.09
C THR A 46 44.52 -49.63 -4.85
N GLY A 47 44.07 -50.08 -3.68
CA GLY A 47 44.88 -50.18 -2.47
C GLY A 47 44.15 -50.96 -1.38
N GLN A 48 44.70 -52.11 -0.99
CA GLN A 48 44.13 -53.10 -0.06
C GLN A 48 44.56 -52.89 1.41
N LEU A 49 43.63 -53.27 2.30
CA LEU A 49 43.74 -53.90 3.64
C LEU A 49 44.51 -53.23 4.81
N ALA A 50 43.81 -53.04 5.94
CA ALA A 50 44.08 -53.78 7.19
C ALA A 50 42.98 -53.52 8.25
N THR A 51 42.52 -54.60 8.88
CA THR A 51 41.52 -54.70 9.94
C THR A 51 42.11 -54.45 11.33
N ARG A 52 41.30 -53.88 12.25
CA ARG A 52 41.39 -54.16 13.69
C ARG A 52 40.16 -53.68 14.47
N THR A 53 39.36 -54.61 14.96
CA THR A 53 38.38 -54.44 16.04
C THR A 53 39.04 -54.67 17.41
N PRO A 54 38.47 -54.09 18.49
CA PRO A 54 38.51 -54.74 19.78
C PRO A 54 37.08 -54.96 20.32
N THR A 55 36.85 -56.17 20.81
CA THR A 55 35.63 -56.62 21.50
C THR A 55 35.85 -56.51 23.01
N VAL A 56 34.97 -55.84 23.75
CA VAL A 56 34.86 -56.04 25.22
C VAL A 56 33.39 -56.00 25.68
N ARG A 57 32.97 -57.18 26.13
CA ARG A 57 32.06 -57.57 27.23
C ARG A 57 30.67 -56.92 27.37
N ARG A 58 29.70 -57.77 27.04
CA ARG A 58 28.29 -57.79 27.44
C ARG A 58 28.16 -57.81 28.98
N VAL A 59 27.53 -56.79 29.54
CA VAL A 59 26.84 -56.86 30.85
C VAL A 59 25.37 -56.60 30.56
N SER A 60 24.54 -57.58 30.89
CA SER A 60 23.08 -57.50 30.83
C SER A 60 22.59 -56.82 32.10
N SER A 61 21.88 -55.69 31.95
CA SER A 61 20.95 -55.21 32.98
C SER A 61 19.74 -54.60 32.29
N LYS A 62 18.58 -55.19 32.58
CA LYS A 62 17.24 -54.82 32.14
C LYS A 62 16.95 -53.36 32.49
N MET A 63 17.07 -52.43 31.54
CA MET A 63 16.58 -51.05 31.70
C MET A 63 16.31 -50.31 30.37
N ASP A 64 16.43 -50.97 29.22
CA ASP A 64 16.21 -50.32 27.91
C ASP A 64 14.75 -50.38 27.45
N ASP A 65 14.00 -51.42 27.83
CA ASP A 65 12.59 -51.57 27.43
C ASP A 65 11.68 -50.51 28.07
N SER A 66 12.04 -49.99 29.25
CA SER A 66 11.23 -49.01 29.97
C SER A 66 11.44 -47.58 29.48
N MET A 67 12.62 -47.23 28.95
CA MET A 67 12.84 -45.91 28.36
C MET A 67 12.32 -45.84 26.93
N SER A 68 12.43 -46.93 26.17
CA SER A 68 11.82 -47.01 24.85
C SER A 68 10.29 -46.90 24.94
N SER A 69 9.66 -47.54 25.93
CA SER A 69 8.20 -47.44 26.10
C SER A 69 7.75 -46.02 26.45
N ILE A 70 8.50 -45.33 27.32
CA ILE A 70 8.21 -43.94 27.73
C ILE A 70 8.41 -42.98 26.55
N ILE A 71 9.46 -43.14 25.74
CA ILE A 71 9.67 -42.31 24.55
C ILE A 71 8.55 -42.52 23.54
N THR A 72 8.14 -43.77 23.30
CA THR A 72 7.03 -44.09 22.40
C THR A 72 5.68 -43.58 22.93
N GLU A 73 5.44 -43.60 24.24
CA GLU A 73 4.26 -42.98 24.85
C GLU A 73 4.25 -41.46 24.68
N LEU A 74 5.37 -40.78 24.93
CA LEU A 74 5.49 -39.33 24.76
C LEU A 74 5.36 -38.89 23.30
N GLU A 75 5.91 -39.66 22.34
CA GLU A 75 5.72 -39.40 20.91
C GLU A 75 4.26 -39.55 20.51
N LYS A 76 3.57 -40.54 21.07
CA LYS A 76 2.14 -40.80 20.78
C LYS A 76 1.21 -39.79 21.45
N GLU A 77 1.53 -39.33 22.65
CA GLU A 77 0.84 -38.20 23.30
C GLU A 77 1.00 -36.92 22.49
N ARG A 78 2.20 -36.67 21.94
CA ARG A 78 2.46 -35.52 21.08
C ARG A 78 1.73 -35.60 19.74
N GLU A 79 1.69 -36.77 19.11
CA GLU A 79 0.90 -37.00 17.88
C GLU A 79 -0.61 -36.85 18.14
N ASN A 80 -1.10 -37.30 19.30
CA ASN A 80 -2.49 -37.11 19.70
C ASN A 80 -2.81 -35.65 20.01
N GLU A 81 -1.92 -34.90 20.68
CA GLU A 81 -2.09 -33.45 20.91
C GLU A 81 -2.07 -32.66 19.60
N GLU A 82 -1.21 -33.06 18.64
CA GLU A 82 -1.18 -32.47 17.29
C GLU A 82 -2.47 -32.80 16.51
N GLN A 83 -2.99 -34.03 16.61
CA GLN A 83 -4.28 -34.42 16.01
C GLN A 83 -5.48 -33.73 16.66
N GLU A 84 -5.51 -33.60 17.99
CA GLU A 84 -6.58 -32.89 18.70
C GLU A 84 -6.54 -31.38 18.37
N GLN A 85 -5.36 -30.78 18.18
CA GLN A 85 -5.22 -29.41 17.70
C GLN A 85 -5.67 -29.26 16.24
N GLU A 86 -5.34 -30.22 15.38
CA GLU A 86 -5.81 -30.25 13.98
C GLU A 86 -7.33 -30.42 13.90
N GLU A 87 -7.94 -31.31 14.71
CA GLU A 87 -9.39 -31.51 14.77
C GLU A 87 -10.13 -30.30 15.39
N GLU A 88 -9.56 -29.63 16.41
CA GLU A 88 -10.10 -28.39 16.95
C GLU A 88 -9.96 -27.22 15.96
N GLU A 89 -8.84 -27.12 15.23
CA GLU A 89 -8.68 -26.18 14.12
C GLU A 89 -9.71 -26.47 13.03
N GLU A 90 -9.89 -27.72 12.61
CA GLU A 90 -10.82 -28.11 11.54
C GLU A 90 -12.28 -27.81 11.95
N SER A 91 -12.66 -28.08 13.20
CA SER A 91 -14.00 -27.76 13.74
C SER A 91 -14.26 -26.25 13.90
N ARG A 92 -13.23 -25.47 14.26
CA ARG A 92 -13.28 -23.99 14.29
C ARG A 92 -13.35 -23.43 12.88
N THR A 93 -12.65 -24.04 11.93
CA THR A 93 -12.63 -23.67 10.51
C THR A 93 -14.00 -23.91 9.86
N ASP A 94 -14.67 -25.02 10.19
CA ASP A 94 -16.03 -25.33 9.72
C ASP A 94 -17.11 -24.37 10.30
N ARG A 95 -16.93 -23.88 11.53
CA ARG A 95 -17.78 -22.81 12.10
C ARG A 95 -17.49 -21.43 11.49
N ARG A 96 -16.23 -21.12 11.15
CA ARG A 96 -15.81 -19.84 10.54
C ARG A 96 -16.19 -19.78 9.05
N SER A 97 -16.24 -20.93 8.37
CA SER A 97 -16.66 -21.13 6.97
C SER A 97 -18.10 -20.71 6.66
N LYS A 98 -18.97 -20.49 7.67
CA LYS A 98 -20.39 -20.15 7.48
C LYS A 98 -20.71 -18.65 7.61
N ARG A 99 -19.75 -17.80 7.98
CA ARG A 99 -19.98 -16.36 8.13
C ARG A 99 -19.86 -15.65 6.78
N ALA A 100 -20.90 -14.90 6.39
CA ALA A 100 -20.84 -14.05 5.22
C ALA A 100 -20.29 -12.66 5.58
N VAL A 101 -19.66 -11.99 4.62
CA VAL A 101 -19.17 -10.60 4.81
C VAL A 101 -20.32 -9.67 5.21
N SER A 102 -21.54 -9.90 4.68
CA SER A 102 -22.74 -9.13 5.04
C SER A 102 -23.06 -9.12 6.53
N ASP A 103 -22.65 -10.16 7.27
CA ASP A 103 -23.02 -10.33 8.67
C ASP A 103 -21.97 -9.73 9.61
N THR A 104 -20.72 -9.61 9.15
CA THR A 104 -19.56 -9.20 9.97
C THR A 104 -18.83 -7.98 9.41
N TRP A 105 -19.37 -7.29 8.40
CA TRP A 105 -18.65 -6.21 7.73
C TRP A 105 -18.19 -5.09 8.68
N ARG A 106 -18.94 -4.81 9.75
CA ARG A 106 -18.56 -3.80 10.76
C ARG A 106 -17.30 -4.22 11.52
N GLU A 107 -17.19 -5.51 11.87
CA GLU A 107 -15.97 -6.10 12.47
C GLU A 107 -14.79 -6.00 11.48
N ILE A 108 -15.02 -6.31 10.20
CA ILE A 108 -14.01 -6.21 9.13
C ILE A 108 -13.54 -4.76 8.93
N LEU A 109 -14.44 -3.78 9.08
CA LEU A 109 -14.10 -2.36 9.04
C LEU A 109 -13.58 -1.83 10.40
N GLY A 110 -13.27 -2.71 11.34
CA GLY A 110 -12.52 -2.37 12.55
C GLY A 110 -13.37 -1.81 13.68
N GLN A 111 -14.67 -2.10 13.75
CA GLN A 111 -15.54 -1.67 14.86
C GLN A 111 -14.87 -1.82 16.23
N ASP A 112 -14.25 -2.99 16.47
CA ASP A 112 -13.51 -3.32 17.70
C ASP A 112 -11.99 -3.41 17.46
N ASP A 113 -11.44 -2.54 16.60
CA ASP A 113 -9.99 -2.44 16.33
C ASP A 113 -9.33 -3.77 15.94
N TRP A 114 -10.09 -4.62 15.22
CA TRP A 114 -9.69 -5.94 14.73
C TRP A 114 -9.18 -6.91 15.83
N VAL A 115 -9.60 -6.72 17.07
CA VAL A 115 -9.27 -7.62 18.18
C VAL A 115 -9.70 -9.04 17.83
N GLY A 116 -8.75 -9.99 17.89
CA GLY A 116 -8.98 -11.39 17.56
C GLY A 116 -9.10 -11.72 16.06
N LEU A 117 -8.92 -10.73 15.16
CA LEU A 117 -8.99 -10.93 13.71
C LEU A 117 -7.64 -10.92 13.00
N LEU A 118 -6.55 -10.54 13.68
CA LEU A 118 -5.22 -10.38 13.05
C LEU A 118 -4.27 -11.56 13.28
N ASP A 119 -4.40 -12.28 14.39
CA ASP A 119 -3.45 -13.33 14.78
C ASP A 119 -4.17 -14.44 15.61
N PRO A 120 -4.56 -15.57 14.99
CA PRO A 120 -4.45 -15.87 13.57
C PRO A 120 -5.40 -14.99 12.72
N ILE A 121 -4.99 -14.67 11.50
CA ILE A 121 -5.74 -13.73 10.65
C ILE A 121 -7.07 -14.34 10.18
N ASP A 122 -8.15 -13.59 10.36
CA ASP A 122 -9.48 -13.98 9.90
C ASP A 122 -9.50 -14.11 8.36
N PRO A 123 -10.03 -15.21 7.80
CA PRO A 123 -10.09 -15.40 6.36
C PRO A 123 -10.86 -14.32 5.59
N LEU A 124 -11.96 -13.80 6.16
CA LEU A 124 -12.73 -12.72 5.52
C LEU A 124 -11.96 -11.40 5.58
N LEU A 125 -11.32 -11.09 6.71
CA LEU A 125 -10.47 -9.89 6.81
C LEU A 125 -9.32 -9.96 5.81
N ARG A 126 -8.66 -11.11 5.68
CA ARG A 126 -7.59 -11.32 4.70
C ARG A 126 -8.07 -11.08 3.27
N SER A 127 -9.22 -11.65 2.91
CA SER A 127 -9.82 -11.47 1.58
C SER A 127 -10.14 -10.01 1.29
N GLU A 128 -10.71 -9.29 2.26
CA GLU A 128 -11.07 -7.88 2.11
C GLU A 128 -9.83 -6.97 2.08
N LEU A 129 -8.80 -7.25 2.88
CA LEU A 129 -7.50 -6.58 2.80
C LEU A 129 -6.87 -6.76 1.41
N ILE A 130 -6.89 -7.97 0.86
CA ILE A 130 -6.40 -8.22 -0.51
C ILE A 130 -7.24 -7.41 -1.49
N ARG A 131 -8.58 -7.45 -1.41
CA ARG A 131 -9.47 -6.72 -2.32
C ARG A 131 -9.21 -5.22 -2.35
N TYR A 132 -9.12 -4.57 -1.19
CA TYR A 132 -8.81 -3.13 -1.11
C TYR A 132 -7.36 -2.83 -1.48
N GLY A 133 -6.44 -3.77 -1.27
CA GLY A 133 -5.07 -3.68 -1.76
C GLY A 133 -4.98 -3.76 -3.29
N GLU A 134 -5.74 -4.64 -3.93
CA GLU A 134 -5.84 -4.74 -5.39
C GLU A 134 -6.48 -3.49 -5.99
N MET A 135 -7.45 -2.87 -5.32
CA MET A 135 -7.99 -1.57 -5.72
C MET A 135 -6.95 -0.44 -5.67
N ALA A 136 -6.02 -0.47 -4.70
CA ALA A 136 -4.87 0.43 -4.68
C ALA A 136 -3.86 0.09 -5.78
N GLN A 137 -3.61 -1.20 -6.06
CA GLN A 137 -2.72 -1.64 -7.14
C GLN A 137 -3.25 -1.25 -8.53
N ALA A 138 -4.57 -1.26 -8.72
CA ALA A 138 -5.23 -0.80 -9.95
C ALA A 138 -4.87 0.65 -10.29
N CYS A 139 -4.50 1.47 -9.30
CA CYS A 139 -3.98 2.80 -9.56
C CYS A 139 -2.62 2.77 -10.28
N TYR A 140 -1.72 1.89 -9.88
CA TYR A 140 -0.43 1.74 -10.54
C TYR A 140 -0.58 1.15 -11.95
N ASP A 141 -1.40 0.12 -12.10
CA ASP A 141 -1.58 -0.57 -13.39
C ASP A 141 -2.26 0.34 -14.44
N ALA A 142 -3.13 1.25 -14.00
CA ALA A 142 -3.82 2.20 -14.87
C ALA A 142 -3.04 3.49 -15.16
N PHE A 143 -2.01 3.86 -14.39
CA PHE A 143 -1.34 5.15 -14.54
C PHE A 143 -0.24 5.16 -15.62
N ASP A 144 -0.28 6.13 -16.53
CA ASP A 144 0.72 6.28 -17.59
C ASP A 144 2.03 6.91 -17.07
N PHE A 145 3.03 6.05 -16.82
CA PHE A 145 4.35 6.45 -16.34
C PHE A 145 5.33 6.87 -17.45
N ASP A 146 5.02 6.65 -18.73
CA ASP A 146 6.00 6.84 -19.80
C ASP A 146 6.18 8.34 -20.12
N PRO A 147 7.34 8.96 -19.83
CA PRO A 147 7.56 10.39 -20.10
C PRO A 147 7.52 10.77 -21.59
N PHE A 148 7.63 9.79 -22.49
CA PHE A 148 7.51 9.99 -23.94
C PHE A 148 6.06 9.89 -24.43
N SER A 149 5.15 9.36 -23.61
CA SER A 149 3.72 9.34 -23.90
C SER A 149 3.13 10.75 -23.89
N LYS A 150 2.27 11.07 -24.88
CA LYS A 150 1.47 12.31 -24.87
C LYS A 150 0.47 12.39 -23.71
N TYR A 151 0.23 11.27 -23.03
CA TYR A 151 -0.68 11.11 -21.91
C TYR A 151 0.03 10.76 -20.59
N CYS A 152 1.36 10.90 -20.53
CA CYS A 152 2.11 10.75 -19.28
C CYS A 152 1.44 11.55 -18.16
N GLY A 153 1.19 10.93 -17.02
CA GLY A 153 0.49 11.58 -15.91
C GLY A 153 -1.01 11.30 -15.82
N SER A 154 -1.61 10.64 -16.82
CA SER A 154 -3.05 10.34 -16.83
C SER A 154 -3.37 8.87 -16.57
N CYS A 155 -4.66 8.58 -16.35
CA CYS A 155 -5.18 7.22 -16.36
C CYS A 155 -5.32 6.72 -17.81
N ARG A 156 -4.88 5.48 -18.08
CA ARG A 156 -5.00 4.83 -19.39
C ARG A 156 -6.44 4.52 -19.77
N PHE A 157 -7.31 4.29 -18.79
CA PHE A 157 -8.64 3.74 -19.00
C PHE A 157 -9.74 4.78 -18.83
N MET A 158 -10.82 4.61 -19.60
CA MET A 158 -12.06 5.34 -19.33
C MET A 158 -12.68 4.85 -18.04
N ARG A 159 -13.26 5.77 -17.28
CA ARG A 159 -13.86 5.51 -15.97
C ARG A 159 -14.83 4.33 -15.96
N ARG A 160 -15.77 4.28 -16.93
CA ARG A 160 -16.78 3.22 -17.07
C ARG A 160 -16.22 1.83 -17.39
N LYS A 161 -14.97 1.76 -17.84
CA LYS A 161 -14.27 0.51 -18.20
C LYS A 161 -13.06 0.25 -17.31
N PHE A 162 -12.89 1.02 -16.23
CA PHE A 162 -11.67 1.01 -15.44
C PHE A 162 -11.34 -0.37 -14.86
N PHE A 163 -12.33 -1.03 -14.24
CA PHE A 163 -12.15 -2.38 -13.70
C PHE A 163 -12.15 -3.46 -14.79
N GLU A 164 -12.99 -3.32 -15.82
CA GLU A 164 -13.04 -4.25 -16.97
C GLU A 164 -11.68 -4.35 -17.68
N CYS A 165 -11.07 -3.21 -18.02
CA CYS A 165 -9.78 -3.15 -18.69
C CYS A 165 -8.61 -3.71 -17.86
N GLN A 166 -8.82 -3.94 -16.56
CA GLN A 166 -7.83 -4.48 -15.63
C GLN A 166 -8.17 -5.91 -15.18
N GLY A 167 -9.21 -6.53 -15.74
CA GLY A 167 -9.64 -7.88 -15.36
C GLY A 167 -10.31 -7.96 -13.98
N MET A 168 -10.78 -6.83 -13.45
CA MET A 168 -11.37 -6.70 -12.11
C MET A 168 -12.88 -6.48 -12.14
N ALA A 169 -13.56 -6.80 -13.26
CA ALA A 169 -15.00 -6.58 -13.41
C ALA A 169 -15.85 -7.31 -12.34
N SER A 170 -15.37 -8.46 -11.87
CA SER A 170 -16.04 -9.27 -10.83
C SER A 170 -16.11 -8.59 -9.46
N TYR A 171 -15.36 -7.51 -9.24
CA TYR A 171 -15.43 -6.76 -7.99
C TYR A 171 -16.78 -6.04 -7.83
N GLY A 172 -17.45 -5.73 -8.94
CA GLY A 172 -18.76 -5.08 -8.95
C GLY A 172 -18.74 -3.68 -8.34
N TYR A 173 -17.78 -2.85 -8.76
CA TYR A 173 -17.71 -1.44 -8.43
C TYR A 173 -17.74 -0.59 -9.70
N ASP A 174 -18.41 0.55 -9.62
CA ASP A 174 -18.42 1.56 -10.66
C ASP A 174 -17.57 2.74 -10.23
N VAL A 175 -16.57 3.09 -11.04
CA VAL A 175 -15.79 4.29 -10.77
C VAL A 175 -16.67 5.51 -11.03
N SER A 176 -16.94 6.28 -9.97
CA SER A 176 -17.79 7.44 -10.01
C SER A 176 -17.00 8.68 -10.42
N ARG A 177 -15.73 8.78 -9.99
CA ARG A 177 -14.87 9.95 -10.25
C ARG A 177 -13.39 9.62 -10.30
N TYR A 178 -12.65 10.32 -11.17
CA TYR A 178 -11.19 10.35 -11.14
C TYR A 178 -10.69 11.55 -10.34
N LEU A 179 -9.59 11.34 -9.62
CA LEU A 179 -8.94 12.32 -8.78
C LEU A 179 -7.67 12.82 -9.45
N TYR A 180 -7.48 14.14 -9.43
CA TYR A 180 -6.29 14.80 -9.93
C TYR A 180 -5.69 15.70 -8.87
N ALA A 181 -4.36 15.69 -8.78
CA ALA A 181 -3.60 16.59 -7.92
C ALA A 181 -2.53 17.32 -8.73
N THR A 182 -2.13 18.48 -8.22
CA THR A 182 -0.99 19.28 -8.67
C THR A 182 -0.13 19.59 -7.44
N SER A 183 1.13 19.97 -7.63
CA SER A 183 1.88 20.65 -6.57
C SER A 183 2.46 21.96 -7.10
N ASN A 184 2.26 23.04 -6.36
CA ASN A 184 2.93 24.31 -6.62
C ASN A 184 4.38 24.33 -6.10
N ILE A 185 4.76 23.34 -5.28
CA ILE A 185 6.11 23.16 -4.76
C ILE A 185 6.90 22.15 -5.59
N ASN A 186 8.23 22.37 -5.68
CA ASN A 186 9.24 21.54 -6.34
C ASN A 186 9.25 20.08 -5.82
N LEU A 187 8.28 19.26 -6.24
CA LEU A 187 8.30 17.80 -6.09
C LEU A 187 8.63 17.14 -7.45
N PRO A 188 9.85 17.33 -8.00
CA PRO A 188 10.19 16.92 -9.37
C PRO A 188 10.10 15.40 -9.58
N ASN A 189 10.30 14.61 -8.53
CA ASN A 189 10.22 13.15 -8.60
C ASN A 189 8.80 12.60 -8.42
N PHE A 190 7.86 13.44 -7.97
CA PHE A 190 6.50 13.05 -7.63
C PHE A 190 5.54 13.16 -8.82
N PHE A 191 5.67 14.25 -9.58
CA PHE A 191 4.88 14.50 -10.77
C PHE A 191 5.64 14.09 -12.02
N LYS A 192 5.18 13.02 -12.68
CA LYS A 192 5.64 12.70 -14.04
C LYS A 192 5.17 13.75 -15.03
N LYS A 193 6.11 14.33 -15.78
CA LYS A 193 5.84 15.36 -16.79
C LYS A 193 6.02 14.77 -18.18
N SER A 194 5.02 14.97 -19.04
CA SER A 194 5.16 14.68 -20.46
C SER A 194 6.23 15.58 -21.09
N ARG A 195 7.05 15.01 -21.99
CA ARG A 195 7.97 15.79 -22.83
C ARG A 195 7.24 16.59 -23.93
N TRP A 196 5.95 16.35 -24.13
CA TRP A 196 5.08 17.00 -25.12
C TRP A 196 3.96 17.80 -24.42
N SER A 197 4.01 19.13 -24.51
CA SER A 197 3.23 20.06 -23.67
C SER A 197 1.83 20.41 -24.18
N LYS A 198 1.39 19.94 -25.35
CA LYS A 198 0.17 20.42 -26.02
C LYS A 198 -1.11 19.60 -25.74
N VAL A 199 -1.01 18.40 -25.18
CA VAL A 199 -2.15 17.45 -25.10
C VAL A 199 -2.61 17.15 -23.67
N TRP A 200 -1.73 17.27 -22.67
CA TRP A 200 -1.99 17.01 -21.25
C TRP A 200 -1.46 18.16 -20.37
N SER A 201 -1.96 18.30 -19.14
CA SER A 201 -1.47 19.32 -18.18
C SER A 201 -0.01 19.06 -17.80
N ARG A 202 0.81 20.12 -17.69
CA ARG A 202 2.23 20.01 -17.28
C ARG A 202 2.42 19.75 -15.78
N ASN A 203 1.39 20.03 -14.98
CA ASN A 203 1.49 20.09 -13.52
C ASN A 203 0.47 19.18 -12.82
N ALA A 204 -0.49 18.60 -13.56
CA ALA A 204 -1.53 17.74 -12.99
C ALA A 204 -1.28 16.26 -13.30
N ASN A 205 -1.38 15.42 -12.27
CA ASN A 205 -1.41 13.98 -12.42
C ASN A 205 -2.69 13.39 -11.88
N TRP A 206 -3.14 12.32 -12.53
CA TRP A 206 -4.12 11.41 -11.96
C TRP A 206 -3.52 10.75 -10.72
N ILE A 207 -4.24 10.86 -9.60
CA ILE A 207 -3.76 10.45 -8.28
C ILE A 207 -4.69 9.43 -7.60
N GLY A 208 -5.75 9.00 -8.27
CA GLY A 208 -6.66 8.00 -7.71
C GLY A 208 -8.07 8.12 -8.26
N TYR A 209 -8.99 7.46 -7.58
CA TYR A 209 -10.40 7.44 -7.97
C TYR A 209 -11.34 7.23 -6.78
N VAL A 210 -12.60 7.61 -6.98
CA VAL A 210 -13.73 7.25 -6.13
C VAL A 210 -14.58 6.24 -6.90
N ALA A 211 -14.96 5.15 -6.25
CA ALA A 211 -15.82 4.11 -6.78
C ALA A 211 -16.93 3.78 -5.77
N VAL A 212 -18.03 3.23 -6.26
CA VAL A 212 -19.15 2.79 -5.44
C VAL A 212 -19.54 1.37 -5.83
N SER A 213 -19.88 0.52 -4.87
CA SER A 213 -20.36 -0.84 -5.15
C SER A 213 -21.68 -0.80 -5.93
N ASN A 214 -21.84 -1.69 -6.90
CA ASN A 214 -23.12 -1.91 -7.58
C ASN A 214 -24.09 -2.70 -6.68
N ASP A 215 -25.34 -2.90 -7.11
CA ASP A 215 -26.38 -3.49 -6.26
C ASP A 215 -26.10 -4.93 -5.85
N GLU A 216 -25.53 -5.73 -6.75
CA GLU A 216 -25.13 -7.11 -6.49
C GLU A 216 -24.02 -7.17 -5.42
N THR A 217 -22.95 -6.39 -5.60
CA THR A 217 -21.86 -6.32 -4.63
C THR A 217 -22.33 -5.74 -3.31
N SER A 218 -23.22 -4.74 -3.32
CA SER A 218 -23.73 -4.13 -2.08
C SER A 218 -24.56 -5.12 -1.28
N THR A 219 -25.35 -5.96 -1.96
CA THR A 219 -26.07 -7.08 -1.33
C THR A 219 -25.11 -8.07 -0.69
N ARG A 220 -24.04 -8.48 -1.40
CA ARG A 220 -23.01 -9.39 -0.88
C ARG A 220 -22.25 -8.81 0.32
N LEU A 221 -21.99 -7.51 0.29
CA LEU A 221 -21.28 -6.78 1.33
C LEU A 221 -22.15 -6.41 2.54
N GLY A 222 -23.48 -6.51 2.40
CA GLY A 222 -24.46 -6.06 3.40
C GLY A 222 -24.58 -4.54 3.52
N ARG A 223 -24.00 -3.78 2.58
CA ARG A 223 -23.90 -2.30 2.60
C ARG A 223 -23.50 -1.75 1.23
N ARG A 224 -23.84 -0.50 0.96
CA ARG A 224 -23.27 0.30 -0.14
C ARG A 224 -21.90 0.82 0.27
N ASP A 225 -20.85 0.33 -0.38
CA ASP A 225 -19.48 0.73 -0.06
C ASP A 225 -18.98 1.79 -1.04
N ILE A 226 -18.60 2.95 -0.51
CA ILE A 226 -17.86 3.99 -1.22
C ILE A 226 -16.38 3.71 -1.03
N THR A 227 -15.68 3.35 -2.10
CA THR A 227 -14.24 3.16 -2.06
C THR A 227 -13.49 4.37 -2.61
N ILE A 228 -12.54 4.89 -1.86
CA ILE A 228 -11.60 5.92 -2.32
C ILE A 228 -10.21 5.29 -2.40
N ALA A 229 -9.67 5.16 -3.61
CA ALA A 229 -8.35 4.56 -3.83
C ALA A 229 -7.36 5.64 -4.25
N TRP A 230 -6.28 5.78 -3.47
CA TRP A 230 -5.20 6.72 -3.73
C TRP A 230 -3.99 6.02 -4.34
N ARG A 231 -3.46 6.61 -5.41
CA ARG A 231 -2.22 6.19 -6.06
C ARG A 231 -1.03 6.69 -5.25
N GLY A 232 -0.10 5.81 -4.92
CA GLY A 232 1.21 6.21 -4.41
C GLY A 232 2.16 6.70 -5.51
N THR A 233 3.44 6.82 -5.17
CA THR A 233 4.50 7.10 -6.14
C THR A 233 5.09 5.79 -6.67
N VAL A 234 5.62 5.81 -7.90
CA VAL A 234 6.44 4.71 -8.47
C VAL A 234 7.93 5.03 -8.41
N THR A 235 8.28 6.28 -8.13
CA THR A 235 9.67 6.72 -8.10
C THR A 235 10.40 6.20 -6.86
N ARG A 236 11.72 6.02 -7.01
CA ARG A 236 12.66 5.60 -5.97
C ARG A 236 12.41 6.38 -4.68
N LEU A 237 12.78 5.79 -3.53
CA LEU A 237 12.64 6.35 -2.18
C LEU A 237 13.15 7.80 -2.02
N GLU A 238 13.86 8.34 -3.01
CA GLU A 238 14.20 9.76 -3.18
C GLU A 238 13.00 10.70 -2.99
N TRP A 239 11.76 10.30 -3.33
CA TRP A 239 10.58 11.15 -3.07
C TRP A 239 10.38 11.45 -1.58
N ILE A 240 10.83 10.56 -0.69
CA ILE A 240 10.72 10.76 0.75
C ILE A 240 11.50 12.02 1.13
N ALA A 241 12.68 12.24 0.54
CA ALA A 241 13.44 13.45 0.78
C ALA A 241 12.72 14.71 0.27
N ASP A 242 11.94 14.59 -0.82
CA ASP A 242 11.12 15.69 -1.36
C ASP A 242 9.90 15.99 -0.45
N LEU A 243 9.39 14.99 0.31
CA LEU A 243 8.27 15.09 1.26
C LEU A 243 8.72 15.08 2.74
N MET A 244 10.00 15.37 3.00
CA MET A 244 10.56 15.50 4.36
C MET A 244 10.56 16.96 4.78
N ASP A 245 9.42 17.63 4.62
CA ASP A 245 9.21 19.00 5.07
C ASP A 245 8.71 19.01 6.54
N PHE A 246 8.44 20.21 7.09
CA PHE A 246 8.02 20.38 8.48
C PHE A 246 6.52 20.11 8.69
N LEU A 247 6.15 19.75 9.92
CA LEU A 247 4.75 19.63 10.33
C LEU A 247 4.00 20.98 10.26
N ARG A 248 2.92 21.03 9.48
CA ARG A 248 2.04 22.20 9.33
C ARG A 248 0.66 21.96 9.98
N PRO A 249 0.07 22.97 10.66
CA PRO A 249 -1.30 22.83 11.17
C PRO A 249 -2.28 22.52 10.04
N ILE A 250 -3.10 21.49 10.21
CA ILE A 250 -4.06 21.04 9.18
C ILE A 250 -5.08 22.13 8.81
N SER A 251 -5.42 22.99 9.78
CA SER A 251 -6.31 24.14 9.61
C SER A 251 -5.76 25.24 8.70
N SER A 252 -4.45 25.21 8.38
CA SER A 252 -3.81 26.20 7.51
C SER A 252 -4.36 26.18 6.09
N ASP A 253 -4.92 25.05 5.63
CA ASP A 253 -5.42 24.84 4.28
C ASP A 253 -6.94 24.59 4.25
N LYS A 254 -7.64 25.24 5.20
CA LYS A 254 -9.10 25.27 5.32
C LYS A 254 -9.75 23.91 5.58
N ILE A 255 -9.01 22.92 6.05
CA ILE A 255 -9.57 21.71 6.64
C ILE A 255 -10.06 22.09 8.05
N PRO A 256 -11.34 21.87 8.40
CA PRO A 256 -11.82 22.15 9.75
C PRO A 256 -10.95 21.43 10.77
N CYS A 257 -10.57 22.12 11.84
CA CYS A 257 -9.97 21.50 13.01
C CYS A 257 -10.07 22.49 14.18
N PRO A 258 -10.75 22.13 15.27
CA PRO A 258 -10.86 23.01 16.43
C PRO A 258 -9.53 23.18 17.17
N ASP A 259 -8.61 22.22 17.02
CA ASP A 259 -7.31 22.23 17.67
C ASP A 259 -6.19 22.65 16.69
N PRO A 260 -5.59 23.85 16.84
CA PRO A 260 -4.51 24.32 15.96
C PRO A 260 -3.18 23.55 16.15
N THR A 261 -3.09 22.69 17.17
CA THR A 261 -1.90 21.86 17.42
C THR A 261 -1.91 20.54 16.66
N VAL A 262 -3.03 20.20 16.00
CA VAL A 262 -3.12 19.08 15.05
C VAL A 262 -2.34 19.44 13.78
N LYS A 263 -1.23 18.73 13.55
CA LYS A 263 -0.33 18.99 12.44
C LYS A 263 -0.08 17.74 11.62
N VAL A 264 0.06 17.94 10.32
CA VAL A 264 0.39 16.91 9.32
C VAL A 264 1.61 17.33 8.51
N GLU A 265 2.25 16.38 7.83
CA GLU A 265 3.34 16.66 6.89
C GLU A 265 2.82 17.59 5.78
N SER A 266 3.55 18.68 5.53
CA SER A 266 3.11 19.73 4.60
C SER A 266 3.01 19.25 3.16
N GLY A 267 3.92 18.42 2.69
CA GLY A 267 3.87 17.89 1.33
C GLY A 267 2.63 17.04 1.03
N PHE A 268 2.18 16.20 1.97
CA PHE A 268 0.91 15.48 1.86
C PHE A 268 -0.28 16.43 1.83
N LEU A 269 -0.24 17.47 2.67
CA LEU A 269 -1.29 18.49 2.71
C LEU A 269 -1.36 19.26 1.40
N ASP A 270 -0.22 19.71 0.87
CA ASP A 270 -0.12 20.43 -0.40
C ASP A 270 -0.66 19.59 -1.56
N VAL A 271 -0.29 18.30 -1.66
CA VAL A 271 -0.84 17.41 -2.70
C VAL A 271 -2.37 17.27 -2.58
N TYR A 272 -2.90 17.30 -1.36
CA TYR A 272 -4.33 17.17 -1.12
C TYR A 272 -5.10 18.47 -1.40
N THR A 273 -4.53 19.64 -1.08
CA THR A 273 -5.24 20.93 -1.09
C THR A 273 -4.85 21.87 -2.22
N ASP A 274 -3.69 21.70 -2.86
CA ASP A 274 -3.26 22.55 -3.97
C ASP A 274 -4.19 22.43 -5.18
N LYS A 275 -4.35 23.56 -5.87
CA LYS A 275 -5.08 23.68 -7.13
C LYS A 275 -4.45 24.72 -8.04
N ASP A 276 -4.75 24.61 -9.33
CA ASP A 276 -4.34 25.54 -10.37
C ASP A 276 -5.57 25.89 -11.21
N GLU A 277 -6.09 27.12 -11.04
CA GLU A 277 -7.30 27.59 -11.72
C GLU A 277 -7.14 27.62 -13.26
N ASN A 278 -5.90 27.69 -13.75
CA ASN A 278 -5.60 27.63 -15.18
C ASN A 278 -5.47 26.20 -15.70
N CYS A 279 -5.46 25.20 -14.81
CA CYS A 279 -5.41 23.80 -15.18
C CYS A 279 -6.82 23.21 -15.27
N ARG A 280 -7.17 22.66 -16.44
CA ARG A 280 -8.46 21.98 -16.65
C ARG A 280 -8.76 20.87 -15.64
N PHE A 281 -7.75 20.12 -15.19
CA PHE A 281 -7.90 18.95 -14.31
C PHE A 281 -7.71 19.27 -12.83
N CYS A 282 -6.97 20.34 -12.51
CA CYS A 282 -6.69 20.77 -11.15
C CYS A 282 -7.31 22.13 -10.86
N LYS A 283 -8.37 22.51 -11.58
CA LYS A 283 -9.20 23.68 -11.25
C LYS A 283 -9.73 23.57 -9.82
N TYR A 284 -9.99 22.33 -9.38
CA TYR A 284 -10.32 21.98 -8.01
C TYR A 284 -9.22 21.12 -7.42
N SER A 285 -8.98 21.27 -6.12
CA SER A 285 -8.02 20.43 -5.40
C SER A 285 -8.53 18.99 -5.26
N ALA A 286 -7.64 18.05 -4.93
CA ALA A 286 -8.05 16.66 -4.72
C ALA A 286 -9.05 16.54 -3.56
N ARG A 287 -8.88 17.37 -2.52
CA ARG A 287 -9.85 17.60 -1.44
C ARG A 287 -11.24 17.96 -1.95
N GLU A 288 -11.35 19.05 -2.72
CA GLU A 288 -12.62 19.51 -3.27
C GLU A 288 -13.28 18.44 -4.16
N GLN A 289 -12.46 17.69 -4.92
CA GLN A 289 -12.95 16.60 -5.76
C GLN A 289 -13.54 15.44 -4.95
N ILE A 290 -12.93 15.07 -3.82
CA ILE A 290 -13.44 14.00 -2.94
C ILE A 290 -14.67 14.43 -2.19
N LEU A 291 -14.62 15.56 -1.48
CA LEU A 291 -15.73 15.96 -0.60
C LEU A 291 -17.03 16.15 -1.39
N THR A 292 -16.92 16.72 -2.60
CA THR A 292 -18.10 16.89 -3.47
C THR A 292 -18.64 15.56 -3.99
N GLU A 293 -17.77 14.59 -4.29
CA GLU A 293 -18.19 13.30 -4.81
C GLU A 293 -18.80 12.41 -3.71
N VAL A 294 -18.18 12.36 -2.53
CA VAL A 294 -18.73 11.64 -1.38
C VAL A 294 -20.09 12.22 -1.01
N LYS A 295 -20.24 13.56 -0.98
CA LYS A 295 -21.53 14.22 -0.75
C LYS A 295 -22.59 13.79 -1.75
N ARG A 296 -22.25 13.82 -3.04
CA ARG A 296 -23.13 13.42 -4.13
C ARG A 296 -23.59 11.97 -3.98
N ILE A 297 -22.70 11.05 -3.62
CA ILE A 297 -23.03 9.63 -3.46
C ILE A 297 -23.91 9.40 -2.23
N ILE A 298 -23.61 10.04 -1.08
CA ILE A 298 -24.44 9.92 0.12
C ILE A 298 -25.87 10.43 -0.15
N GLN A 299 -26.01 11.56 -0.84
CA GLN A 299 -27.31 12.10 -1.26
C GLN A 299 -28.04 11.21 -2.28
N GLN A 300 -27.31 10.40 -3.05
CA GLN A 300 -27.88 9.48 -4.02
C GLN A 300 -28.49 8.23 -3.35
N TYR A 301 -27.98 7.81 -2.20
CA TYR A 301 -28.39 6.60 -1.49
C TYR A 301 -28.82 6.87 -0.03
N PRO A 302 -29.80 7.76 0.21
CA PRO A 302 -30.14 8.24 1.55
C PRO A 302 -30.71 7.14 2.48
N ASN A 303 -31.28 6.07 1.93
CA ASN A 303 -31.96 5.02 2.71
C ASN A 303 -31.17 3.71 2.79
N GLU A 304 -29.92 3.67 2.29
CA GLU A 304 -29.11 2.46 2.33
C GLU A 304 -28.18 2.47 3.57
N GLU A 305 -27.79 1.27 4.02
CA GLU A 305 -26.64 1.12 4.90
C GLU A 305 -25.37 1.36 4.09
N MET A 306 -24.47 2.22 4.59
CA MET A 306 -23.28 2.65 3.83
C MET A 306 -21.98 2.46 4.61
N SER A 307 -20.87 2.39 3.88
CA SER A 307 -19.51 2.54 4.41
C SER A 307 -18.65 3.39 3.49
N ILE A 308 -17.64 4.06 4.05
CA ILE A 308 -16.57 4.71 3.28
C ILE A 308 -15.27 3.96 3.58
N THR A 309 -14.74 3.27 2.58
CA THR A 309 -13.46 2.57 2.68
C THR A 309 -12.40 3.27 1.86
N ILE A 310 -11.29 3.62 2.48
CA ILE A 310 -10.21 4.38 1.84
C ILE A 310 -8.96 3.51 1.81
N THR A 311 -8.33 3.39 0.66
CA THR A 311 -7.15 2.54 0.47
C THR A 311 -6.05 3.28 -0.27
N GLY A 312 -4.81 2.90 0.02
CA GLY A 312 -3.68 3.43 -0.70
C GLY A 312 -2.38 2.81 -0.23
N HIS A 313 -1.38 2.85 -1.11
CA HIS A 313 -0.05 2.34 -0.85
C HIS A 313 0.97 3.47 -0.85
N SER A 314 2.01 3.38 0.00
CA SER A 314 3.08 4.39 0.07
C SER A 314 2.49 5.77 0.37
N LEU A 315 2.84 6.82 -0.38
CA LEU A 315 2.15 8.11 -0.39
C LEU A 315 0.61 7.99 -0.37
N GLY A 316 0.04 7.06 -1.14
CA GLY A 316 -1.41 6.89 -1.23
C GLY A 316 -2.03 6.56 0.12
N SER A 317 -1.32 5.87 1.01
CA SER A 317 -1.76 5.66 2.40
C SER A 317 -1.83 6.96 3.20
N ALA A 318 -0.88 7.88 3.00
CA ALA A 318 -0.88 9.15 3.71
C ALA A 318 -2.08 10.02 3.29
N LEU A 319 -2.33 10.09 1.97
CA LEU A 319 -3.52 10.76 1.43
C LEU A 319 -4.82 10.06 1.85
N ALA A 320 -4.81 8.73 2.00
CA ALA A 320 -5.94 7.98 2.52
C ALA A 320 -6.29 8.40 3.95
N MET A 321 -5.31 8.46 4.86
CA MET A 321 -5.54 8.91 6.24
C MET A 321 -5.97 10.39 6.31
N LEU A 322 -5.32 11.26 5.52
CA LEU A 322 -5.65 12.69 5.49
C LEU A 322 -7.07 12.94 4.97
N SER A 323 -7.49 12.22 3.92
CA SER A 323 -8.86 12.32 3.39
C SER A 323 -9.90 11.70 4.33
N ALA A 324 -9.57 10.61 5.04
CA ALA A 324 -10.44 10.05 6.08
C ALA A 324 -10.70 11.06 7.20
N TYR A 325 -9.63 11.72 7.67
CA TYR A 325 -9.71 12.80 8.65
C TYR A 325 -10.67 13.89 8.18
N ASP A 326 -10.44 14.46 6.99
CA ASP A 326 -11.21 15.60 6.49
C ASP A 326 -12.68 15.25 6.24
N ILE A 327 -12.98 14.05 5.74
CA ILE A 327 -14.36 13.57 5.55
C ILE A 327 -15.12 13.57 6.88
N VAL A 328 -14.55 13.00 7.94
CA VAL A 328 -15.23 12.87 9.24
C VAL A 328 -15.24 14.19 9.99
N GLU A 329 -14.15 14.94 9.98
CA GLU A 329 -14.05 16.24 10.64
C GLU A 329 -14.96 17.31 9.99
N THR A 330 -15.23 17.19 8.69
CA THR A 330 -16.25 18.00 7.98
C THR A 330 -17.68 17.53 8.28
N GLY A 331 -17.87 16.37 8.94
CA GLY A 331 -19.17 15.76 9.22
C GLY A 331 -19.84 15.17 7.97
N LEU A 332 -19.06 14.90 6.91
CA LEU A 332 -19.61 14.43 5.64
C LEU A 332 -20.07 12.97 5.72
N ASN A 333 -19.55 12.21 6.68
CA ASN A 333 -19.97 10.85 6.94
C ASN A 333 -21.27 10.75 7.77
N VAL A 334 -21.91 11.87 8.12
CA VAL A 334 -23.19 11.86 8.85
C VAL A 334 -24.33 12.06 7.84
N MET A 335 -25.28 11.13 7.81
CA MET A 335 -26.46 11.20 6.94
C MET A 335 -27.47 12.23 7.45
N GLU A 336 -28.42 12.64 6.60
CA GLU A 336 -29.44 13.64 6.96
C GLU A 336 -30.35 13.20 8.12
N ASP A 337 -30.51 11.89 8.31
CA ASP A 337 -31.28 11.29 9.41
C ASP A 337 -30.45 11.08 10.69
N GLY A 338 -29.19 11.52 10.69
CA GLY A 338 -28.27 11.42 11.83
C GLY A 338 -27.54 10.09 11.96
N ARG A 339 -27.68 9.16 11.01
CA ARG A 339 -26.87 7.93 10.99
C ARG A 339 -25.42 8.23 10.63
N ASP A 340 -24.49 7.65 11.36
CA ASP A 340 -23.06 7.69 11.05
C ASP A 340 -22.69 6.61 10.03
N VAL A 341 -22.04 7.04 8.94
CA VAL A 341 -21.40 6.17 7.96
C VAL A 341 -19.99 5.83 8.46
N PRO A 342 -19.66 4.55 8.72
CA PRO A 342 -18.33 4.16 9.16
C PRO A 342 -17.26 4.50 8.13
N VAL A 343 -16.13 5.06 8.59
CA VAL A 343 -14.96 5.39 7.75
C VAL A 343 -13.78 4.53 8.17
N CYS A 344 -13.26 3.75 7.23
CA CYS A 344 -12.14 2.82 7.46
C CYS A 344 -11.03 3.05 6.45
N VAL A 345 -9.78 3.00 6.90
CA VAL A 345 -8.57 3.12 6.08
C VAL A 345 -7.79 1.80 6.10
N PHE A 346 -7.56 1.22 4.93
CA PHE A 346 -6.59 0.15 4.72
C PHE A 346 -5.32 0.72 4.09
N SER A 347 -4.27 0.82 4.90
CA SER A 347 -2.98 1.39 4.50
C SER A 347 -1.97 0.27 4.22
N PHE A 348 -1.24 0.39 3.12
CA PHE A 348 -0.15 -0.52 2.74
C PHE A 348 1.17 0.25 2.66
N SER A 349 2.12 -0.08 3.53
CA SER A 349 3.43 0.59 3.56
C SER A 349 3.38 2.12 3.60
N GLY A 350 2.38 2.68 4.31
CA GLY A 350 2.21 4.11 4.45
C GLY A 350 3.25 4.75 5.38
N PRO A 351 3.78 5.95 5.06
CA PRO A 351 4.60 6.72 5.99
C PRO A 351 3.74 7.27 7.14
N ARG A 352 4.38 7.87 8.15
CA ARG A 352 3.69 8.65 9.18
C ARG A 352 3.11 9.93 8.58
N VAL A 353 1.93 10.33 9.02
CA VAL A 353 1.17 11.42 8.39
C VAL A 353 1.21 12.70 9.22
N GLY A 354 1.20 12.60 10.55
CA GLY A 354 1.14 13.75 11.42
C GLY A 354 1.70 13.51 12.80
N ASN A 355 1.54 14.50 13.68
CA ASN A 355 1.96 14.42 15.06
C ASN A 355 1.00 13.61 15.94
N VAL A 356 1.34 13.46 17.22
CA VAL A 356 0.47 12.76 18.18
C VAL A 356 -0.93 13.39 18.28
N ARG A 357 -1.05 14.72 18.13
CA ARG A 357 -2.35 15.41 18.15
C ARG A 357 -3.23 15.00 16.97
N PHE A 358 -2.64 14.81 15.80
CA PHE A 358 -3.33 14.24 14.65
C PHE A 358 -3.79 12.80 14.90
N LYS A 359 -2.94 11.96 15.49
CA LYS A 359 -3.32 10.60 15.92
C LYS A 359 -4.53 10.64 16.85
N ASP A 360 -4.41 11.35 17.97
CA ASP A 360 -5.44 11.43 19.01
C ASP A 360 -6.76 11.95 18.45
N ARG A 361 -6.71 12.97 17.57
CA ARG A 361 -7.91 13.52 16.94
C ARG A 361 -8.56 12.55 15.97
N LEU A 362 -7.78 11.88 15.11
CA LEU A 362 -8.30 10.91 14.15
C LEU A 362 -8.98 9.72 14.86
N GLU A 363 -8.37 9.24 15.96
CA GLU A 363 -8.94 8.18 16.81
C GLU A 363 -10.21 8.66 17.52
N ALA A 364 -10.23 9.91 18.04
CA ALA A 364 -11.41 10.50 18.67
C ALA A 364 -12.59 10.73 17.70
N LEU A 365 -12.32 10.90 16.42
CA LEU A 365 -13.34 10.96 15.36
C LEU A 365 -13.92 9.58 15.01
N GLY A 366 -13.37 8.49 15.57
CA GLY A 366 -13.84 7.14 15.30
C GLY A 366 -13.39 6.56 13.95
N VAL A 367 -12.42 7.19 13.27
CA VAL A 367 -11.86 6.64 12.03
C VAL A 367 -11.01 5.41 12.36
N LYS A 368 -11.32 4.30 11.70
CA LYS A 368 -10.56 3.06 11.86
C LYS A 368 -9.44 2.99 10.84
N VAL A 369 -8.23 2.65 11.27
CA VAL A 369 -7.05 2.57 10.40
C VAL A 369 -6.31 1.26 10.67
N LEU A 370 -6.18 0.42 9.65
CA LEU A 370 -5.37 -0.79 9.67
C LEU A 370 -4.18 -0.64 8.72
N ARG A 371 -2.97 -0.72 9.26
CA ARG A 371 -1.71 -0.55 8.54
C ARG A 371 -1.05 -1.89 8.32
N VAL A 372 -1.01 -2.33 7.06
CA VAL A 372 -0.25 -3.50 6.62
C VAL A 372 1.16 -3.05 6.28
N VAL A 373 2.15 -3.61 6.98
CA VAL A 373 3.55 -3.21 6.82
C VAL A 373 4.45 -4.43 6.66
N ASN A 374 5.48 -4.32 5.83
CA ASN A 374 6.61 -5.25 5.84
C ASN A 374 7.63 -4.77 6.86
N VAL A 375 8.04 -5.63 7.80
CA VAL A 375 8.98 -5.26 8.90
C VAL A 375 10.33 -4.73 8.40
N HIS A 376 10.69 -5.10 7.16
CA HIS A 376 11.92 -4.68 6.49
C HIS A 376 11.75 -3.43 5.62
N ASP A 377 10.54 -2.92 5.44
CA ASP A 377 10.30 -1.66 4.76
C ASP A 377 10.67 -0.47 5.66
N SER A 378 11.35 0.53 5.07
CA SER A 378 11.73 1.77 5.74
C SER A 378 10.68 2.87 5.60
N VAL A 379 9.77 2.78 4.64
CA VAL A 379 8.77 3.85 4.38
C VAL A 379 7.84 4.07 5.57
N PRO A 380 7.31 3.04 6.25
CA PRO A 380 6.56 3.26 7.48
C PRO A 380 7.39 3.91 8.58
N LYS A 381 8.72 3.85 8.52
CA LYS A 381 9.59 4.37 9.59
C LYS A 381 9.90 5.86 9.45
N VAL A 382 9.34 6.54 8.44
CA VAL A 382 9.53 7.98 8.14
C VAL A 382 8.19 8.72 8.03
N PRO A 383 8.16 10.06 8.12
CA PRO A 383 9.22 10.97 8.57
C PRO A 383 9.47 10.91 10.10
N GLY A 384 10.61 11.45 10.53
CA GLY A 384 10.95 11.67 11.94
C GLY A 384 11.42 10.44 12.73
N ILE A 385 11.71 10.67 14.02
CA ILE A 385 12.05 9.63 15.00
C ILE A 385 10.74 9.09 15.59
N LEU A 386 10.58 7.76 15.65
CA LEU A 386 9.43 7.14 16.30
C LEU A 386 9.49 7.41 17.80
N PHE A 387 8.70 8.35 18.29
CA PHE A 387 8.38 8.42 19.71
C PHE A 387 7.04 7.74 19.91
N ASN A 388 7.05 6.40 20.06
CA ASN A 388 5.82 5.69 20.43
C ASN A 388 6.03 4.70 21.59
N GLU A 389 5.18 4.91 22.60
CA GLU A 389 4.62 3.97 23.59
C GLU A 389 5.46 3.38 24.73
N HIS A 390 6.80 3.49 24.74
CA HIS A 390 7.61 2.97 25.87
C HIS A 390 8.49 4.01 26.60
N VAL A 391 8.33 5.30 26.27
CA VAL A 391 9.02 6.38 26.99
C VAL A 391 8.17 6.89 28.14
N PRO A 392 8.75 7.18 29.32
CA PRO A 392 8.01 7.72 30.46
C PRO A 392 7.20 8.96 30.07
N PRO A 393 5.98 9.18 30.62
CA PRO A 393 5.08 10.28 30.24
C PRO A 393 5.73 11.68 30.29
N VAL A 394 6.73 11.86 31.16
CA VAL A 394 7.50 13.10 31.27
C VAL A 394 8.36 13.35 30.02
N VAL A 395 9.00 12.30 29.48
CA VAL A 395 9.83 12.39 28.27
C VAL A 395 8.98 12.58 27.02
N GLN A 396 7.80 11.94 26.97
CA GLN A 396 6.82 12.12 25.90
C GLN A 396 6.37 13.58 25.81
N LYS A 397 6.01 14.22 26.94
CA LYS A 397 5.63 15.64 26.98
C LYS A 397 6.73 16.60 26.51
N PHE A 398 8.00 16.32 26.80
CA PHE A 398 9.12 17.14 26.32
C PHE A 398 9.40 16.92 24.83
N ALA A 399 9.25 15.69 24.34
CA ALA A 399 9.44 15.34 22.94
C ALA A 399 8.29 15.88 22.05
N GLU A 400 7.05 15.93 22.55
CA GLU A 400 5.88 16.47 21.84
C GLU A 400 6.05 17.90 21.30
N TRP A 401 6.93 18.70 21.91
CA TRP A 401 7.22 20.06 21.44
C TRP A 401 8.16 20.09 20.22
N LEU A 402 8.87 19.00 19.91
CA LEU A 402 9.79 18.97 18.78
C LEU A 402 9.02 18.90 17.45
N PRO A 403 9.37 19.72 16.45
CA PRO A 403 8.66 19.81 15.16
C PRO A 403 8.83 18.58 14.26
N TRP A 404 9.54 17.54 14.73
CA TRP A 404 9.87 16.31 13.99
C TRP A 404 9.21 15.05 14.60
N CYS A 405 8.31 15.23 15.57
CA CYS A 405 7.64 14.14 16.26
C CYS A 405 6.39 13.69 15.50
N TYR A 406 6.55 12.63 14.73
CA TYR A 406 5.48 11.96 14.01
C TYR A 406 5.03 10.71 14.75
N SER A 407 3.73 10.42 14.66
CA SER A 407 3.11 9.24 15.26
C SER A 407 2.37 8.42 14.21
N HIS A 408 2.37 7.10 14.38
CA HIS A 408 1.48 6.23 13.62
C HIS A 408 0.06 6.32 14.17
N VAL A 409 -0.91 6.15 13.29
CA VAL A 409 -2.33 6.05 13.65
C VAL A 409 -2.83 4.64 13.38
N GLY A 410 -3.69 4.13 14.25
CA GLY A 410 -4.36 2.84 14.09
C GLY A 410 -3.50 1.60 14.33
N VAL A 411 -4.08 0.46 13.98
CA VAL A 411 -3.57 -0.88 14.29
C VAL A 411 -2.58 -1.34 13.23
N GLU A 412 -1.50 -2.01 13.66
CA GLU A 412 -0.46 -2.55 12.77
C GLU A 412 -0.62 -4.04 12.54
N LEU A 413 -0.65 -4.45 11.28
CA LEU A 413 -0.43 -5.82 10.84
C LEU A 413 0.97 -5.92 10.21
N ALA A 414 1.92 -6.40 11.02
CA ALA A 414 3.31 -6.58 10.62
C ALA A 414 3.51 -7.93 9.92
N LEU A 415 3.95 -7.88 8.67
CA LEU A 415 4.29 -9.03 7.83
C LEU A 415 5.81 -9.11 7.65
N ASP A 416 6.34 -10.33 7.57
CA ASP A 416 7.74 -10.57 7.25
C ASP A 416 7.86 -11.33 5.93
N HIS A 417 8.46 -10.66 4.95
CA HIS A 417 8.64 -11.23 3.63
C HIS A 417 9.58 -12.44 3.61
N LYS A 418 10.45 -12.59 4.61
CA LYS A 418 11.37 -13.72 4.75
C LYS A 418 10.65 -15.04 5.05
N ASN A 419 9.43 -14.97 5.55
CA ASN A 419 8.61 -16.16 5.79
C ASN A 419 8.06 -16.78 4.51
N SER A 420 8.05 -16.03 3.40
CA SER A 420 7.55 -16.53 2.13
C SER A 420 8.60 -17.42 1.43
N PRO A 421 8.29 -18.69 1.10
CA PRO A 421 9.20 -19.54 0.33
C PRO A 421 9.35 -19.09 -1.13
N PHE A 422 8.52 -18.16 -1.60
CA PHE A 422 8.50 -17.65 -2.97
C PHE A 422 9.49 -16.49 -3.19
N LEU A 423 9.76 -15.71 -2.15
CA LEU A 423 10.50 -14.45 -2.27
C LEU A 423 12.01 -14.64 -2.07
N LYS A 424 12.80 -13.89 -2.82
CA LYS A 424 14.26 -13.83 -2.73
C LYS A 424 14.67 -13.17 -1.41
N GLU A 425 15.78 -13.64 -0.85
CA GLU A 425 16.55 -12.80 0.06
C GLU A 425 17.27 -11.74 -0.77
N THR A 426 16.81 -10.50 -0.66
CA THR A 426 17.40 -9.34 -1.34
C THR A 426 17.63 -8.23 -0.32
N GLY A 427 18.47 -7.24 -0.68
CA GLY A 427 18.64 -6.00 0.06
C GLY A 427 17.96 -4.80 -0.62
N ASP A 428 17.23 -5.04 -1.72
CA ASP A 428 16.58 -3.99 -2.52
C ASP A 428 15.34 -3.43 -1.82
N PRO A 429 15.36 -2.15 -1.37
CA PRO A 429 14.22 -1.55 -0.69
C PRO A 429 12.96 -1.49 -1.55
N THR A 430 13.09 -1.46 -2.88
CA THR A 430 11.93 -1.44 -3.79
C THR A 430 11.15 -2.75 -3.76
N CYS A 431 11.82 -3.86 -3.46
CA CYS A 431 11.19 -5.17 -3.29
C CYS A 431 10.36 -5.20 -2.00
N PHE A 432 10.92 -4.71 -0.89
CA PHE A 432 10.22 -4.72 0.41
C PHE A 432 9.02 -3.77 0.43
N HIS A 433 9.12 -2.67 -0.31
CA HIS A 433 8.09 -1.65 -0.46
C HIS A 433 7.10 -1.96 -1.61
N ASN A 434 7.18 -3.12 -2.24
CA ASN A 434 6.30 -3.47 -3.36
C ASN A 434 4.90 -3.83 -2.85
N LEU A 435 3.85 -3.21 -3.38
CA LEU A 435 2.47 -3.49 -2.99
C LEU A 435 2.07 -4.95 -3.31
N GLU A 436 2.41 -5.46 -4.49
CA GLU A 436 2.09 -6.85 -4.86
C GLU A 436 2.79 -7.86 -3.93
N ALA A 437 3.95 -7.51 -3.37
CA ALA A 437 4.59 -8.31 -2.34
C ALA A 437 3.79 -8.30 -1.02
N HIS A 438 3.24 -7.15 -0.61
CA HIS A 438 2.35 -7.10 0.57
C HIS A 438 1.10 -7.95 0.38
N LEU A 439 0.48 -7.93 -0.81
CA LEU A 439 -0.71 -8.75 -1.08
C LEU A 439 -0.38 -10.25 -1.12
N HIS A 440 0.78 -10.62 -1.68
CA HIS A 440 1.30 -11.99 -1.60
C HIS A 440 1.51 -12.43 -0.16
N LEU A 441 2.08 -11.56 0.68
CA LEU A 441 2.31 -11.87 2.09
C LEU A 441 1.01 -11.99 2.88
N LEU A 442 0.02 -11.14 2.61
CA LEU A 442 -1.30 -11.25 3.21
C LEU A 442 -1.98 -12.57 2.86
N ASP A 443 -1.93 -12.99 1.60
CA ASP A 443 -2.55 -14.25 1.17
C ASP A 443 -1.95 -15.45 1.90
N GLY A 444 -0.63 -15.44 2.10
CA GLY A 444 0.09 -16.53 2.76
C GLY A 444 0.20 -16.45 4.29
N TYR A 445 -0.19 -15.33 4.89
CA TYR A 445 -0.11 -15.12 6.34
C TYR A 445 -1.29 -15.79 7.05
N HIS A 446 -1.01 -16.58 8.08
CA HIS A 446 -2.04 -17.23 8.92
C HIS A 446 -1.99 -16.81 10.39
N GLY A 447 -0.88 -16.23 10.84
CA GLY A 447 -0.63 -15.86 12.23
C GLY A 447 0.86 -15.89 12.55
N LYS A 448 1.26 -15.38 13.71
CA LYS A 448 2.66 -15.46 14.16
C LYS A 448 3.03 -16.90 14.47
N GLY A 449 4.19 -17.33 13.97
CA GLY A 449 4.67 -18.71 14.14
C GLY A 449 4.00 -19.74 13.24
N HIS A 450 2.88 -19.41 12.59
CA HIS A 450 2.23 -20.28 11.61
C HIS A 450 3.03 -20.35 10.30
N ARG A 451 2.94 -21.50 9.64
CA ARG A 451 3.58 -21.73 8.33
C ARG A 451 2.97 -20.83 7.26
N PHE A 452 3.81 -20.30 6.38
CA PHE A 452 3.36 -19.57 5.20
C PHE A 452 2.70 -20.52 4.19
N VAL A 453 1.41 -20.30 3.90
CA VAL A 453 0.63 -21.08 2.92
C VAL A 453 -0.37 -20.15 2.23
N LEU A 454 -0.33 -20.06 0.91
CA LEU A 454 -1.28 -19.24 0.14
C LEU A 454 -2.72 -19.73 0.38
N ALA A 455 -3.59 -18.85 0.93
CA ALA A 455 -4.94 -19.23 1.29
C ALA A 455 -5.93 -19.17 0.12
N SER A 456 -5.83 -18.15 -0.73
CA SER A 456 -6.68 -18.04 -1.92
C SER A 456 -6.02 -18.62 -3.19
N GLY A 457 -4.73 -18.95 -3.12
CA GLY A 457 -3.95 -19.34 -4.29
C GLY A 457 -3.61 -18.14 -5.19
N ARG A 458 -3.44 -16.95 -4.60
CA ARG A 458 -3.01 -15.75 -5.34
C ARG A 458 -1.73 -16.05 -6.12
N ASP A 459 -1.73 -15.73 -7.40
CA ASP A 459 -0.59 -16.03 -8.28
C ASP A 459 0.66 -15.26 -7.84
N PRO A 460 1.75 -15.94 -7.43
CA PRO A 460 2.99 -15.30 -7.03
C PRO A 460 3.58 -14.42 -8.14
N ALA A 461 3.32 -14.72 -9.42
CA ALA A 461 3.85 -13.95 -10.55
C ALA A 461 3.51 -12.44 -10.47
N LEU A 462 2.41 -12.08 -9.81
CA LEU A 462 1.99 -10.69 -9.59
C LEU A 462 3.05 -9.88 -8.83
N VAL A 463 3.84 -10.50 -7.96
CA VAL A 463 4.94 -9.83 -7.24
C VAL A 463 5.94 -9.17 -8.20
N ASN A 464 6.24 -9.82 -9.32
CA ASN A 464 7.20 -9.32 -10.31
C ASN A 464 6.62 -8.29 -11.29
N LYS A 465 5.39 -7.78 -11.08
CA LYS A 465 4.83 -6.70 -11.92
C LYS A 465 5.79 -5.51 -12.05
N ALA A 466 6.33 -5.06 -10.92
CA ALA A 466 7.19 -3.89 -10.82
C ALA A 466 8.45 -4.14 -9.96
N SER A 467 8.84 -5.40 -9.78
CA SER A 467 10.03 -5.78 -8.99
C SER A 467 10.72 -7.03 -9.54
N ASP A 468 11.89 -7.36 -9.00
CA ASP A 468 12.56 -8.66 -9.16
C ASP A 468 12.66 -9.39 -7.82
N PHE A 469 11.52 -9.75 -7.24
CA PHE A 469 11.47 -10.25 -5.87
C PHE A 469 11.20 -11.75 -5.75
N LEU A 470 10.61 -12.39 -6.77
CA LEU A 470 10.42 -13.85 -6.79
C LEU A 470 11.73 -14.59 -7.03
N LYS A 471 11.92 -15.75 -6.40
CA LYS A 471 13.10 -16.60 -6.62
C LYS A 471 13.23 -17.02 -8.09
N ASP A 472 14.47 -17.05 -8.59
CA ASP A 472 14.75 -17.25 -10.02
C ASP A 472 14.24 -18.57 -10.59
N HIS A 473 14.16 -19.62 -9.77
CA HIS A 473 13.69 -20.94 -10.22
C HIS A 473 12.19 -20.97 -10.60
N TYR A 474 11.41 -19.95 -10.23
CA TYR A 474 10.04 -19.80 -10.71
C TYR A 474 9.96 -19.27 -12.16
N LEU A 475 11.08 -18.82 -12.73
CA LEU A 475 11.20 -18.39 -14.13
C LEU A 475 10.20 -17.29 -14.54
N VAL A 476 9.74 -16.47 -13.59
CA VAL A 476 8.87 -15.31 -13.84
C VAL A 476 9.75 -14.10 -14.17
N PRO A 477 9.63 -13.51 -15.37
CA PRO A 477 10.42 -12.33 -15.73
C PRO A 477 10.18 -11.17 -14.74
N PRO A 478 11.23 -10.49 -14.27
CA PRO A 478 11.08 -9.31 -13.42
C PRO A 478 10.54 -8.11 -14.21
N TYR A 479 9.86 -7.20 -13.51
CA TYR A 479 9.26 -5.98 -14.08
C TYR A 479 8.41 -6.26 -15.33
N TRP A 480 7.66 -7.37 -15.34
CA TRP A 480 6.99 -7.84 -16.55
C TRP A 480 5.81 -6.97 -16.97
N ARG A 481 5.22 -6.17 -16.06
CA ARG A 481 4.03 -5.40 -16.38
C ARG A 481 4.37 -4.27 -17.34
N GLN A 482 3.96 -4.44 -18.58
CA GLN A 482 4.01 -3.45 -19.65
C GLN A 482 2.84 -3.66 -20.61
N ASP A 483 2.43 -2.61 -21.32
CA ASP A 483 1.47 -2.75 -22.41
C ASP A 483 2.15 -3.36 -23.62
N GLU A 484 1.41 -4.13 -24.43
CA GLU A 484 1.92 -4.69 -25.68
C GLU A 484 2.50 -3.56 -26.54
N ASN A 485 3.74 -3.72 -27.02
CA ASN A 485 4.47 -2.71 -27.80
C ASN A 485 4.52 -1.32 -27.12
N LYS A 486 4.46 -1.26 -25.78
CA LYS A 486 4.32 -0.02 -25.00
C LYS A 486 3.10 0.82 -25.38
N GLY A 487 2.04 0.17 -25.86
CA GLY A 487 0.80 0.81 -26.30
C GLY A 487 0.84 1.42 -27.70
N MET A 488 1.91 1.20 -28.47
CA MET A 488 1.97 1.57 -29.88
C MET A 488 1.13 0.60 -30.71
N ILE A 489 0.38 1.12 -31.70
CA ILE A 489 -0.41 0.31 -32.62
C ILE A 489 -0.02 0.58 -34.06
N ARG A 490 -0.18 -0.43 -34.93
CA ARG A 490 -0.01 -0.27 -36.37
C ARG A 490 -1.33 0.16 -37.00
N ASN A 491 -1.35 1.33 -37.63
CA ASN A 491 -2.54 1.86 -38.28
C ASN A 491 -2.79 1.23 -39.67
N GLN A 492 -3.87 1.63 -40.34
CA GLN A 492 -4.27 1.08 -41.65
C GLN A 492 -3.23 1.35 -42.76
N GLU A 493 -2.46 2.44 -42.65
CA GLU A 493 -1.36 2.76 -43.56
C GLU A 493 -0.04 2.03 -43.20
N GLY A 494 -0.08 1.13 -42.21
CA GLY A 494 1.07 0.33 -41.79
C GLY A 494 2.08 1.06 -40.91
N ARG A 495 1.80 2.28 -40.46
CA ARG A 495 2.65 3.10 -39.58
C ARG A 495 2.38 2.79 -38.11
N TRP A 496 3.42 2.83 -37.30
CA TRP A 496 3.31 2.72 -35.84
C TRP A 496 2.99 4.09 -35.23
N ILE A 497 1.89 4.16 -34.49
CA ILE A 497 1.41 5.39 -33.86
C ILE A 497 1.02 5.13 -32.41
N GLN A 498 1.09 6.17 -31.58
CA GLN A 498 0.43 6.15 -30.28
C GLN A 498 -1.06 6.46 -30.50
N PRO A 499 -1.99 5.54 -30.18
CA PRO A 499 -3.41 5.75 -30.40
C PRO A 499 -3.90 7.00 -29.67
N GLU A 500 -4.88 7.69 -30.25
CA GLU A 500 -5.62 8.71 -29.52
C GLU A 500 -6.44 8.02 -28.43
N ARG A 501 -6.29 8.46 -27.18
CA ARG A 501 -7.15 8.05 -26.07
C ARG A 501 -8.43 8.89 -26.10
N PRO A 502 -9.59 8.30 -25.76
CA PRO A 502 -10.79 9.07 -25.47
C PRO A 502 -10.48 10.19 -24.48
N LYS A 503 -11.11 11.36 -24.67
CA LYS A 503 -10.99 12.44 -23.68
C LYS A 503 -11.56 11.92 -22.35
N LEU A 504 -10.74 12.00 -21.31
CA LEU A 504 -11.19 11.71 -19.95
C LEU A 504 -12.27 12.73 -19.56
N ASP A 505 -13.23 12.28 -18.74
CA ASP A 505 -14.31 13.12 -18.23
C ASP A 505 -13.74 14.35 -17.53
N ASP A 506 -14.35 15.51 -17.78
CA ASP A 506 -14.08 16.73 -17.02
C ASP A 506 -14.67 16.65 -15.61
N HIS A 507 -14.38 17.68 -14.81
CA HIS A 507 -15.10 17.87 -13.56
C HIS A 507 -16.62 17.89 -13.82
N PRO A 508 -17.41 17.22 -12.97
CA PRO A 508 -18.83 17.11 -13.21
C PRO A 508 -19.50 18.49 -13.06
N PRO A 509 -20.54 18.80 -13.85
CA PRO A 509 -21.12 20.14 -13.93
C PRO A 509 -21.75 20.60 -12.60
N ASP A 510 -22.15 19.65 -11.75
CA ASP A 510 -22.75 19.87 -10.44
C ASP A 510 -21.72 20.08 -9.33
N ILE A 511 -20.41 20.03 -9.61
CA ILE A 511 -19.38 20.22 -8.57
C ILE A 511 -19.56 21.56 -7.82
N HIS A 512 -19.92 22.63 -8.54
CA HIS A 512 -20.17 23.95 -7.93
C HIS A 512 -21.39 23.94 -6.98
N HIS A 513 -22.38 23.10 -7.25
CA HIS A 513 -23.54 22.94 -6.37
C HIS A 513 -23.10 22.32 -5.04
N HIS A 514 -22.36 21.21 -5.09
CA HIS A 514 -21.88 20.52 -3.90
C HIS A 514 -20.85 21.35 -3.11
N LEU A 515 -19.96 22.09 -3.79
CA LEU A 515 -19.02 23.00 -3.11
C LEU A 515 -19.73 24.09 -2.30
N ARG A 516 -20.80 24.67 -2.84
CA ARG A 516 -21.62 25.66 -2.10
C ARG A 516 -22.27 25.04 -0.87
N GLN A 517 -22.83 23.84 -1.01
CA GLN A 517 -23.41 23.11 0.13
C GLN A 517 -22.36 22.71 1.19
N LEU A 518 -21.07 22.70 0.84
CA LEU A 518 -19.97 22.42 1.76
C LEU A 518 -19.32 23.70 2.31
N GLY A 519 -19.78 24.90 1.90
CA GLY A 519 -19.14 26.16 2.26
C GLY A 519 -17.71 26.33 1.69
N LEU A 520 -17.38 25.57 0.64
CA LEU A 520 -16.05 25.57 -0.01
C LEU A 520 -16.00 26.43 -1.28
N ALA A 521 -17.15 26.91 -1.75
CA ALA A 521 -17.21 27.87 -2.85
C ALA A 521 -16.91 29.28 -2.32
N SER A 522 -16.06 30.02 -3.03
CA SER A 522 -15.95 31.47 -2.83
C SER A 522 -17.28 32.12 -3.24
N ASP A 523 -17.87 32.93 -2.36
CA ASP A 523 -18.95 33.84 -2.76
C ASP A 523 -18.37 34.81 -3.80
N HIS A 524 -18.83 34.70 -5.04
CA HIS A 524 -18.50 35.62 -6.13
C HIS A 524 -19.66 36.57 -6.38
#